data_AF-A0A7J4M3I9-F1
#
_entry.id   AF-A0A7J4M3I9-F1
#
_cell.length_a   1.000
_cell.length_b   1.000
_cell.length_c   1.000
_cell.angle_alpha   90.00
_cell.angle_beta   90.00
_cell.angle_gamma   90.00
#
_symmetry.space_group_name_H-M   'P 1'
#
loop_
_entity.id
_entity.type
_entity.pdbx_description
1 polymer ?
#
loop_
_entity_poly.entity_id
_entity_poly.type
_entity_poly.pdbx_seq_one_letter_code
_entity_poly.pdbx_strand_id
1 'polypeptide(L)'
;MRGKRGNTFIIVMLILILLLLLVIFLTIIYLSPSFSGGEGLVKKTRDGVEDTATKIEEKFGAFKGERIEELKPEQLPIGVDSGRVLYNIENETLTLMNYERTRRNLQALRLDERIANVAFSHSREMNLNDYINHTNLASKGPGDRISDQEIFALCSSENIYFIESREPRENLAERAVQGWLDSPGHRKNLLDPNITTAGIGIYCQDRKCYVTANHICTKTALQEELQDRYVYFFSLYPEEINFNTKVMANFDLSLTTRADLYIVPDKEQYLNYVDRQEYLFSKQYLDVEGIRDTVVVEKGYGLMVIPSSDGEIRIQLEYS
;
A
#
# COMPACT_ATOMS: atom_id res chain seq x y z
N MET A 1 43.42 -45.36 -12.38
CA MET A 1 41.97 -45.32 -12.68
C MET A 1 41.14 -45.36 -11.39
N ARG A 2 40.80 -44.20 -10.81
CA ARG A 2 39.82 -44.05 -9.71
C ARG A 2 39.43 -42.58 -9.72
N GLY A 3 38.21 -42.24 -10.15
CA GLY A 3 37.81 -40.83 -10.27
C GLY A 3 36.45 -40.54 -10.94
N LYS A 4 35.69 -41.54 -11.38
CA LYS A 4 34.36 -41.34 -11.99
C LYS A 4 33.17 -41.87 -11.17
N ARG A 5 33.39 -42.48 -9.99
CA ARG A 5 32.29 -43.09 -9.20
C ARG A 5 31.64 -42.15 -8.17
N GLY A 6 32.24 -41.01 -7.85
CA GLY A 6 31.71 -40.06 -6.85
C GLY A 6 30.54 -39.20 -7.36
N ASN A 7 30.66 -38.63 -8.57
CA ASN A 7 29.63 -37.72 -9.11
C ASN A 7 28.32 -38.43 -9.45
N THR A 8 28.36 -39.66 -9.95
CA THR A 8 27.14 -40.42 -10.25
C THR A 8 26.32 -40.70 -9.00
N PHE A 9 26.99 -40.93 -7.85
CA PHE A 9 26.30 -41.22 -6.59
C PHE A 9 25.57 -40.00 -6.04
N ILE A 10 26.19 -38.81 -6.14
CA ILE A 10 25.59 -37.54 -5.70
C ILE A 10 24.39 -37.17 -6.58
N ILE A 11 24.50 -37.35 -7.90
CA ILE A 11 23.41 -37.06 -8.84
C ILE A 11 22.21 -38.00 -8.58
N VAL A 12 22.46 -39.29 -8.35
CA VAL A 12 21.38 -40.24 -8.03
C VAL A 12 20.71 -39.88 -6.69
N MET A 13 21.48 -39.45 -5.70
CA MET A 13 20.93 -39.03 -4.40
C MET A 13 20.06 -37.77 -4.53
N LEU A 14 20.47 -36.77 -5.32
CA LEU A 14 19.70 -35.55 -5.57
C LEU A 14 18.37 -35.85 -6.31
N ILE A 15 18.40 -36.74 -7.30
CA ILE A 15 17.20 -37.16 -8.03
C ILE A 15 16.21 -37.87 -7.08
N LEU A 16 16.70 -38.73 -6.19
CA LEU A 16 15.86 -39.42 -5.20
C LEU A 16 15.22 -38.45 -4.20
N ILE A 17 15.95 -37.41 -3.76
CA ILE A 17 15.40 -36.36 -2.88
C ILE A 17 14.31 -35.55 -3.59
N LEU A 18 14.54 -35.15 -4.84
CA LEU A 18 13.55 -34.43 -5.64
C LEU A 18 12.28 -35.24 -5.88
N LEU A 19 12.42 -36.54 -6.16
CA LEU A 19 11.28 -37.46 -6.30
C LEU A 19 10.51 -37.61 -4.98
N LEU A 20 11.19 -37.68 -3.84
CA LEU A 20 10.56 -37.75 -2.52
C LEU A 20 9.76 -36.47 -2.22
N LEU A 21 10.33 -35.30 -2.51
CA LEU A 21 9.66 -34.01 -2.33
C LEU A 21 8.43 -33.86 -3.24
N LEU A 22 8.49 -34.36 -4.46
CA LEU A 22 7.35 -34.38 -5.39
C LEU A 22 6.22 -35.28 -4.88
N VAL A 23 6.55 -36.45 -4.33
CA VAL A 23 5.55 -37.37 -3.76
C VAL A 23 4.88 -36.76 -2.53
N ILE A 24 5.63 -36.09 -1.65
CA ILE A 24 5.09 -35.36 -0.50
C ILE A 24 4.16 -34.22 -0.94
N PHE A 25 4.58 -33.45 -1.95
CA PHE A 25 3.75 -32.36 -2.51
C PHE A 25 2.43 -32.90 -3.11
N LEU A 26 2.49 -33.99 -3.86
CA LEU A 26 1.30 -34.64 -4.41
C LEU A 26 0.41 -35.25 -3.32
N THR A 27 0.97 -35.82 -2.25
CA THR A 27 0.15 -36.33 -1.14
C THR A 27 -0.56 -35.21 -0.38
N ILE A 28 0.06 -34.03 -0.22
CA ILE A 28 -0.60 -32.86 0.40
C ILE A 28 -1.78 -32.37 -0.46
N ILE A 29 -1.67 -32.42 -1.79
CA ILE A 29 -2.77 -32.08 -2.71
C ILE A 29 -3.91 -33.12 -2.64
N TYR A 30 -3.59 -34.40 -2.44
CA TYR A 30 -4.60 -35.48 -2.38
C TYR A 30 -5.19 -35.73 -0.99
N LEU A 31 -4.53 -35.30 0.10
CA LEU A 31 -5.02 -35.41 1.48
C LEU A 31 -5.67 -34.12 2.00
N SER A 32 -5.62 -33.02 1.24
CA SER A 32 -6.46 -31.86 1.52
C SER A 32 -7.90 -32.18 1.07
N PRO A 33 -8.91 -32.04 1.95
CA PRO A 33 -10.27 -32.39 1.61
C PRO A 33 -10.75 -31.50 0.46
N SER A 34 -11.01 -32.14 -0.69
CA SER A 34 -11.74 -31.55 -1.79
C SER A 34 -13.17 -31.27 -1.33
N PHE A 35 -13.48 -30.01 -1.02
CA PHE A 35 -14.86 -29.61 -0.74
C PHE A 35 -15.57 -29.36 -2.09
N SER A 36 -16.08 -30.43 -2.69
CA SER A 36 -17.01 -30.36 -3.81
C SER A 36 -18.45 -30.57 -3.33
N GLY A 37 -19.29 -29.55 -3.55
CA GLY A 37 -20.66 -29.68 -4.05
C GLY A 37 -21.73 -30.35 -3.17
N GLY A 38 -22.73 -29.56 -2.79
CA GLY A 38 -24.07 -30.03 -2.44
C GLY A 38 -25.11 -28.95 -2.77
N GLU A 39 -25.84 -29.13 -3.87
CA GLU A 39 -26.99 -28.32 -4.26
C GLU A 39 -28.19 -28.52 -3.32
N GLY A 40 -29.06 -27.50 -3.24
CA GLY A 40 -30.49 -27.67 -3.02
C GLY A 40 -31.05 -27.13 -1.70
N LEU A 41 -31.68 -25.95 -1.75
CA LEU A 41 -33.13 -25.77 -1.53
C LEU A 41 -33.51 -24.28 -1.52
N VAL A 42 -34.39 -23.92 -2.45
CA VAL A 42 -35.12 -22.67 -2.49
C VAL A 42 -36.18 -22.65 -1.39
N LYS A 43 -36.24 -21.58 -0.60
CA LYS A 43 -37.50 -21.11 0.01
C LYS A 43 -37.70 -19.63 -0.31
N LYS A 44 -38.71 -19.39 -1.13
CA LYS A 44 -39.37 -18.10 -1.30
C LYS A 44 -40.23 -17.88 -0.04
N THR A 45 -39.97 -16.81 0.70
CA THR A 45 -41.01 -16.20 1.53
C THR A 45 -41.13 -14.74 1.17
N ARG A 46 -42.40 -14.39 1.01
CA ARG A 46 -42.99 -13.12 0.69
C ARG A 46 -42.99 -12.32 1.98
N ASP A 47 -42.59 -11.05 1.89
CA ASP A 47 -42.93 -9.91 2.76
C ASP A 47 -41.71 -9.04 3.09
N GLY A 48 -41.88 -7.73 2.87
CA GLY A 48 -41.21 -6.69 3.65
C GLY A 48 -39.90 -6.16 3.10
N VAL A 49 -39.99 -5.06 2.35
CA VAL A 49 -38.97 -4.01 2.43
C VAL A 49 -38.97 -3.53 3.88
N GLU A 50 -37.90 -3.79 4.63
CA GLU A 50 -37.72 -3.22 5.96
C GLU A 50 -36.34 -2.58 6.09
N ASP A 51 -36.44 -1.28 6.37
CA ASP A 51 -35.46 -0.21 6.47
C ASP A 51 -34.15 -0.56 7.18
N THR A 52 -33.06 -0.62 6.41
CA THR A 52 -31.68 -0.76 6.92
C THR A 52 -31.11 0.55 7.46
N ALA A 53 -31.74 1.71 7.24
CA ALA A 53 -31.22 3.00 7.70
C ALA A 53 -31.33 3.16 9.22
N THR A 54 -32.34 2.54 9.85
CA THR A 54 -32.62 2.76 11.29
C THR A 54 -31.65 2.03 12.22
N LYS A 55 -30.92 1.02 11.74
CA LYS A 55 -29.94 0.26 12.54
C LYS A 55 -28.54 0.89 12.57
N ILE A 56 -28.27 1.86 11.70
CA ILE A 56 -26.98 2.56 11.70
C ILE A 56 -26.97 3.65 12.78
N GLU A 57 -28.09 4.32 13.03
CA GLU A 57 -28.19 5.39 14.04
C GLU A 57 -28.07 4.90 15.50
N GLU A 58 -28.48 3.66 15.82
CA GLU A 58 -28.35 3.15 17.19
C GLU A 58 -26.92 2.75 17.58
N LYS A 59 -26.00 2.60 16.62
CA LYS A 59 -24.63 2.11 16.86
C LYS A 59 -23.56 3.20 16.86
N PHE A 60 -23.86 4.36 16.28
CA PHE A 60 -22.93 5.49 16.14
C PHE A 60 -23.55 6.74 16.74
N GLY A 61 -23.17 7.05 18.00
CA GLY A 61 -23.64 8.24 18.70
C GLY A 61 -23.46 9.52 17.87
N ALA A 62 -24.49 10.38 17.92
CA ALA A 62 -24.63 11.58 17.10
C ALA A 62 -23.37 12.47 17.07
N PHE A 63 -22.74 12.57 15.90
CA PHE A 63 -21.72 13.58 15.61
C PHE A 63 -22.43 14.90 15.29
N LYS A 64 -22.44 15.85 16.24
CA LYS A 64 -22.94 17.22 16.01
C LYS A 64 -21.85 18.05 15.34
N GLY A 65 -21.81 18.03 14.00
CA GLY A 65 -21.17 19.07 13.19
C GLY A 65 -22.19 20.15 12.82
N GLU A 66 -21.76 21.42 12.82
CA GLU A 66 -22.61 22.59 12.59
C GLU A 66 -23.31 22.57 11.22
N ARG A 67 -24.58 23.02 11.23
CA ARG A 67 -25.51 23.02 10.11
C ARG A 67 -25.07 24.03 9.05
N ILE A 68 -24.55 23.55 7.92
CA ILE A 68 -24.46 24.35 6.69
C ILE A 68 -25.89 24.61 6.22
N GLU A 69 -26.26 25.87 5.96
CA GLU A 69 -27.60 26.23 5.48
C GLU A 69 -27.95 25.44 4.21
N GLU A 70 -29.04 24.69 4.31
CA GLU A 70 -29.52 23.77 3.30
C GLU A 70 -30.13 24.56 2.13
N LEU A 71 -29.43 24.60 1.00
CA LEU A 71 -29.97 25.17 -0.24
C LEU A 71 -31.16 24.35 -0.71
N LYS A 72 -32.24 25.03 -1.11
CA LYS A 72 -33.51 24.39 -1.48
C LYS A 72 -33.36 23.49 -2.73
N PRO A 73 -34.04 22.32 -2.78
CA PRO A 73 -33.76 21.26 -3.77
C PRO A 73 -34.06 21.60 -5.24
N GLU A 74 -34.78 22.69 -5.52
CA GLU A 74 -35.27 23.00 -6.88
C GLU A 74 -34.28 23.76 -7.79
N GLN A 75 -33.02 23.92 -7.39
CA GLN A 75 -32.04 24.73 -8.13
C GLN A 75 -30.74 24.01 -8.56
N LEU A 76 -30.63 22.68 -8.41
CA LEU A 76 -29.39 21.97 -8.80
C LEU A 76 -29.49 21.35 -10.21
N PRO A 77 -28.54 21.65 -11.12
CA PRO A 77 -28.53 21.05 -12.46
C PRO A 77 -28.22 19.55 -12.42
N ILE A 78 -28.86 18.81 -13.33
CA ILE A 78 -28.70 17.36 -13.54
C ILE A 78 -27.23 17.09 -13.91
N GLY A 79 -26.44 16.65 -12.94
CA GLY A 79 -24.99 16.42 -13.08
C GLY A 79 -24.21 16.62 -11.78
N VAL A 80 -24.70 17.47 -10.87
CA VAL A 80 -24.06 17.71 -9.56
C VAL A 80 -24.38 16.61 -8.54
N ASP A 81 -25.58 16.04 -8.63
CA ASP A 81 -26.06 15.00 -7.71
C ASP A 81 -25.28 13.68 -7.83
N SER A 82 -24.98 13.23 -9.06
CA SER A 82 -24.19 12.01 -9.26
C SER A 82 -22.75 12.14 -8.77
N GLY A 83 -22.12 13.31 -8.91
CA GLY A 83 -20.77 13.55 -8.37
C GLY A 83 -20.75 13.50 -6.84
N ARG A 84 -21.74 14.12 -6.18
CA ARG A 84 -21.88 14.09 -4.72
C ARG A 84 -22.16 12.69 -4.18
N VAL A 85 -23.02 11.92 -4.87
CA VAL A 85 -23.32 10.54 -4.49
C VAL A 85 -22.07 9.66 -4.58
N LEU A 86 -21.30 9.74 -5.67
CA LEU A 86 -20.08 8.93 -5.82
C LEU A 86 -19.01 9.31 -4.78
N TYR A 87 -18.84 10.60 -4.49
CA TYR A 87 -17.96 11.07 -3.43
C TYR A 87 -18.36 10.52 -2.05
N ASN A 88 -19.65 10.41 -1.76
CA ASN A 88 -20.12 9.78 -0.52
C ASN A 88 -19.77 8.28 -0.48
N ILE A 89 -19.92 7.57 -1.60
CA ILE A 89 -19.56 6.13 -1.69
C ILE A 89 -18.04 5.94 -1.56
N GLU A 90 -17.21 6.84 -2.09
CA GLU A 90 -15.75 6.82 -1.93
C GLU A 90 -15.35 6.95 -0.45
N ASN A 91 -15.96 7.89 0.27
CA ASN A 91 -15.73 8.09 1.71
C ASN A 91 -16.24 6.91 2.56
N GLU A 92 -17.40 6.36 2.20
CA GLU A 92 -17.92 5.15 2.84
C GLU A 92 -17.00 3.96 2.61
N THR A 93 -16.49 3.78 1.39
CA THR A 93 -15.52 2.75 1.03
C THR A 93 -14.27 2.85 1.90
N LEU A 94 -13.69 4.06 2.04
CA LEU A 94 -12.55 4.28 2.93
C LEU A 94 -12.89 3.96 4.40
N THR A 95 -14.07 4.37 4.86
CA THR A 95 -14.53 4.10 6.24
C THR A 95 -14.58 2.62 6.53
N LEU A 96 -15.14 1.83 5.61
CA LEU A 96 -15.22 0.36 5.71
C LEU A 96 -13.84 -0.30 5.62
N MET A 97 -12.98 0.15 4.70
CA MET A 97 -11.58 -0.29 4.62
C MET A 97 -10.85 -0.06 5.95
N ASN A 98 -11.00 1.13 6.54
CA ASN A 98 -10.37 1.49 7.80
C ASN A 98 -10.96 0.76 9.00
N TYR A 99 -12.26 0.48 9.00
CA TYR A 99 -12.87 -0.41 9.98
C TYR A 99 -12.21 -1.79 9.97
N GLU A 100 -12.00 -2.37 8.79
CA GLU A 100 -11.40 -3.69 8.61
C GLU A 100 -9.91 -3.72 8.97
N ARG A 101 -9.19 -2.62 8.75
CA ARG A 101 -7.79 -2.46 9.17
C ARG A 101 -7.67 -2.29 10.69
N THR A 102 -8.41 -1.37 11.28
CA THR A 102 -8.32 -1.06 12.71
C THR A 102 -8.75 -2.21 13.61
N ARG A 103 -9.79 -2.97 13.23
CA ARG A 103 -10.19 -4.19 13.97
C ARG A 103 -9.14 -5.31 13.95
N ARG A 104 -8.11 -5.19 13.09
CA ARG A 104 -6.94 -6.09 12.99
C ARG A 104 -5.65 -5.43 13.51
N ASN A 105 -5.77 -4.34 14.27
CA ASN A 105 -4.64 -3.57 14.80
C ASN A 105 -3.71 -2.98 13.72
N LEU A 106 -4.24 -2.74 12.51
CA LEU A 106 -3.53 -2.03 11.45
C LEU A 106 -3.89 -0.55 11.48
N GLN A 107 -2.95 0.31 11.07
CA GLN A 107 -3.16 1.74 10.99
C GLN A 107 -4.23 2.09 9.95
N ALA A 108 -5.13 3.01 10.29
CA ALA A 108 -6.09 3.58 9.35
C ALA A 108 -5.37 4.35 8.24
N LEU A 109 -5.85 4.19 7.01
CA LEU A 109 -5.37 4.86 5.82
C LEU A 109 -5.88 6.30 5.79
N ARG A 110 -4.99 7.20 5.38
CA ARG A 110 -5.35 8.58 5.03
C ARG A 110 -5.89 8.62 3.59
N LEU A 111 -6.93 9.41 3.35
CA LEU A 111 -7.38 9.71 1.99
C LEU A 111 -6.43 10.71 1.32
N ASP A 112 -6.08 10.49 0.07
CA ASP A 112 -5.39 11.47 -0.77
C ASP A 112 -6.13 11.68 -2.09
N GLU A 113 -6.58 12.92 -2.30
CA GLU A 113 -7.36 13.33 -3.47
C GLU A 113 -6.59 13.20 -4.79
N ARG A 114 -5.26 13.37 -4.78
CA ARG A 114 -4.45 13.20 -6.00
C ARG A 114 -4.46 11.72 -6.42
N ILE A 115 -4.35 10.82 -5.45
CA ILE A 115 -4.43 9.36 -5.69
C ILE A 115 -5.87 8.96 -6.09
N ALA A 116 -6.89 9.58 -5.49
CA ALA A 116 -8.29 9.35 -5.85
C ALA A 116 -8.56 9.73 -7.31
N ASN A 117 -8.01 10.86 -7.78
CA ASN A 117 -8.09 11.26 -9.19
C ASN A 117 -7.44 10.26 -10.16
N VAL A 118 -6.32 9.65 -9.76
CA VAL A 118 -5.69 8.55 -10.54
C VAL A 118 -6.59 7.33 -10.59
N ALA A 119 -7.16 6.92 -9.45
CA ALA A 119 -8.08 5.81 -9.35
C ALA A 119 -9.36 6.04 -10.17
N PHE A 120 -9.92 7.24 -10.12
CA PHE A 120 -11.10 7.65 -10.89
C PHE A 120 -10.81 7.58 -12.40
N SER A 121 -9.67 8.11 -12.82
CA SER A 121 -9.25 8.08 -14.22
C SER A 121 -9.14 6.64 -14.74
N HIS A 122 -8.61 5.72 -13.93
CA HIS A 122 -8.53 4.30 -14.27
C HIS A 122 -9.91 3.63 -14.33
N SER A 123 -10.77 3.86 -13.33
CA SER A 123 -12.17 3.38 -13.34
C SER A 123 -12.94 3.88 -14.57
N ARG A 124 -12.74 5.14 -14.96
CA ARG A 124 -13.34 5.73 -16.16
C ARG A 124 -12.77 5.12 -17.44
N GLU A 125 -11.46 4.91 -17.53
CA GLU A 125 -10.83 4.28 -18.70
C GLU A 125 -11.35 2.85 -18.91
N MET A 126 -11.39 2.05 -17.84
CA MET A 126 -11.93 0.69 -17.84
C MET A 126 -13.39 0.64 -18.29
N ASN A 127 -14.21 1.57 -17.80
CA ASN A 127 -15.61 1.66 -18.20
C ASN A 127 -15.78 2.01 -19.69
N LEU A 128 -15.11 3.06 -20.16
CA LEU A 128 -15.27 3.55 -21.53
C LEU A 128 -14.74 2.59 -22.59
N ASN A 129 -13.82 1.70 -22.21
CA ASN A 129 -13.18 0.73 -23.12
C ASN A 129 -13.59 -0.73 -22.83
N ASP A 130 -14.54 -0.94 -21.92
CA ASP A 130 -15.12 -2.24 -21.55
C ASP A 130 -14.09 -3.33 -21.19
N TYR A 131 -13.17 -3.01 -20.28
CA TYR A 131 -12.16 -3.95 -19.78
C TYR A 131 -11.95 -3.84 -18.26
N ILE A 132 -11.42 -4.90 -17.65
CA ILE A 132 -11.01 -4.91 -16.23
C ILE A 132 -9.56 -5.39 -16.17
N ASN A 133 -8.63 -4.49 -15.85
CA ASN A 133 -7.21 -4.83 -15.74
C ASN A 133 -6.47 -3.81 -14.85
N HIS A 134 -5.46 -4.27 -14.13
CA HIS A 134 -4.55 -3.40 -13.37
C HIS A 134 -3.61 -2.60 -14.27
N THR A 135 -3.30 -3.13 -15.46
CA THR A 135 -2.53 -2.44 -16.49
C THR A 135 -3.48 -1.75 -17.45
N ASN A 136 -3.29 -0.45 -17.64
CA ASN A 136 -4.13 0.35 -18.53
C ASN A 136 -3.74 0.18 -20.01
N LEU A 137 -4.47 0.81 -20.94
CA LEU A 137 -4.21 0.68 -22.38
C LEU A 137 -2.84 1.24 -22.82
N ALA A 138 -2.25 2.13 -22.01
CA ALA A 138 -0.89 2.64 -22.19
C ALA A 138 0.19 1.71 -21.60
N SER A 139 -0.17 0.48 -21.20
CA SER A 139 0.72 -0.49 -20.55
C SER A 139 1.31 -0.03 -19.21
N LYS A 140 0.61 0.88 -18.50
CA LYS A 140 1.02 1.41 -17.19
C LYS A 140 0.29 0.71 -16.05
N GLY A 141 1.03 0.24 -15.05
CA GLY A 141 0.49 -0.26 -13.80
C GLY A 141 0.07 0.87 -12.84
N PRO A 142 -0.47 0.55 -11.65
CA PRO A 142 -0.92 1.55 -10.69
C PRO A 142 0.20 2.48 -10.21
N GLY A 143 1.38 1.94 -9.94
CA GLY A 143 2.56 2.74 -9.55
C GLY A 143 3.00 3.71 -10.64
N ASP A 144 2.99 3.29 -11.90
CA ASP A 144 3.32 4.16 -13.03
C ASP A 144 2.30 5.31 -13.17
N ARG A 145 1.00 4.99 -13.05
CA ARG A 145 -0.07 6.00 -13.12
C ARG A 145 0.00 7.02 -11.96
N ILE A 146 0.41 6.58 -10.77
CA ILE A 146 0.64 7.45 -9.60
C ILE A 146 1.88 8.32 -9.83
N SER A 147 2.97 7.74 -10.33
CA SER A 147 4.21 8.46 -10.62
C SER A 147 4.05 9.50 -11.72
N ASP A 148 3.22 9.23 -12.75
CA ASP A 148 2.87 10.19 -13.80
C ASP A 148 2.24 11.48 -13.25
N GLN A 149 1.64 11.43 -12.07
CA GLN A 149 1.05 12.59 -11.39
C GLN A 149 2.02 13.25 -10.39
N GLU A 150 3.31 12.91 -10.45
CA GLU A 150 4.34 13.42 -9.54
C GLU A 150 4.01 13.16 -8.06
N ILE A 151 3.42 11.99 -7.77
CA ILE A 151 3.14 11.54 -6.40
C ILE A 151 4.21 10.52 -6.02
N PHE A 152 4.96 10.82 -4.96
CA PHE A 152 5.97 9.90 -4.43
C PHE A 152 5.32 8.74 -3.67
N ALA A 153 5.83 7.54 -3.89
CA ALA A 153 5.42 6.34 -3.16
C ALA A 153 6.58 5.34 -3.06
N LEU A 154 6.81 4.80 -1.86
CA LEU A 154 7.78 3.72 -1.61
C LEU A 154 7.26 2.38 -2.15
N CYS A 155 5.95 2.22 -2.15
CA CYS A 155 5.25 1.07 -2.70
C CYS A 155 3.86 1.51 -3.17
N SER A 156 3.30 0.74 -4.09
CA SER A 156 1.91 0.93 -4.54
C SER A 156 1.23 -0.42 -4.73
N SER A 157 -0.09 -0.44 -4.51
CA SER A 157 -0.95 -1.58 -4.84
C SER A 157 -2.34 -1.10 -5.22
N GLU A 158 -3.11 -1.94 -5.92
CA GLU A 158 -4.43 -1.58 -6.43
C GLU A 158 -5.42 -2.71 -6.19
N ASN A 159 -6.63 -2.34 -5.79
CA ASN A 159 -7.78 -3.22 -5.79
C ASN A 159 -8.84 -2.66 -6.76
N ILE A 160 -9.34 -3.51 -7.65
CA ILE A 160 -10.41 -3.16 -8.59
C ILE A 160 -11.64 -3.97 -8.25
N TYR A 161 -12.80 -3.33 -8.29
CA TYR A 161 -14.10 -3.98 -8.19
C TYR A 161 -14.99 -3.54 -9.35
N PHE A 162 -15.71 -4.49 -9.93
CA PHE A 162 -16.64 -4.25 -11.03
C PHE A 162 -18.00 -4.86 -10.71
N ILE A 163 -19.05 -4.14 -11.07
CA ILE A 163 -20.42 -4.65 -11.07
C ILE A 163 -21.14 -4.18 -12.32
N GLU A 164 -21.94 -5.08 -12.91
CA GLU A 164 -23.04 -4.72 -13.80
C GLU A 164 -24.38 -5.17 -13.19
N SER A 165 -25.28 -4.24 -12.91
CA SER A 165 -26.63 -4.55 -12.38
C SER A 165 -27.66 -3.47 -12.70
N ARG A 166 -28.92 -3.68 -12.34
CA ARG A 166 -29.97 -2.65 -12.49
C ARG A 166 -29.72 -1.44 -11.59
N GLU A 167 -29.25 -1.68 -10.37
CA GLU A 167 -28.93 -0.67 -9.36
C GLU A 167 -27.45 -0.82 -8.97
N PRO A 168 -26.49 -0.45 -9.84
CA PRO A 168 -25.09 -0.78 -9.63
C PRO A 168 -24.43 0.04 -8.52
N ARG A 169 -25.11 1.09 -8.04
CA ARG A 169 -24.67 1.97 -6.94
C ARG A 169 -25.17 1.52 -5.57
N GLU A 170 -26.17 0.64 -5.51
CA GLU A 170 -26.75 0.18 -4.25
C GLU A 170 -25.74 -0.66 -3.46
N ASN A 171 -25.46 -0.24 -2.22
CA ASN A 171 -24.48 -0.84 -1.31
C ASN A 171 -23.11 -1.06 -1.96
N LEU A 172 -22.70 -0.16 -2.88
CA LEU A 172 -21.52 -0.36 -3.70
C LEU A 172 -20.25 -0.40 -2.86
N ALA A 173 -20.16 0.43 -1.82
CA ALA A 173 -19.03 0.46 -0.90
C ALA A 173 -18.89 -0.88 -0.15
N GLU A 174 -19.95 -1.39 0.47
CA GLU A 174 -19.88 -2.68 1.18
C GLU A 174 -19.55 -3.83 0.22
N ARG A 175 -20.17 -3.83 -0.96
CA ARG A 175 -19.94 -4.88 -1.95
C ARG A 175 -18.50 -4.86 -2.47
N ALA A 176 -17.92 -3.68 -2.69
CA ALA A 176 -16.52 -3.55 -3.12
C ALA A 176 -15.56 -4.02 -2.02
N VAL A 177 -15.71 -3.52 -0.79
CA VAL A 177 -14.83 -3.89 0.33
C VAL A 177 -14.95 -5.37 0.67
N GLN A 178 -16.16 -5.93 0.71
CA GLN A 178 -16.36 -7.35 0.93
C GLN A 178 -15.76 -8.19 -0.21
N GLY A 179 -15.96 -7.77 -1.47
CA GLY A 179 -15.36 -8.44 -2.62
C GLY A 179 -13.82 -8.45 -2.59
N TRP A 180 -13.20 -7.35 -2.14
CA TRP A 180 -11.75 -7.30 -1.92
C TRP A 180 -11.33 -8.18 -0.74
N LEU A 181 -12.09 -8.18 0.34
CA LEU A 181 -11.81 -9.05 1.49
C LEU A 181 -12.01 -10.52 1.20
N ASP A 182 -12.84 -10.93 0.24
CA ASP A 182 -13.02 -12.34 -0.10
C ASP A 182 -11.94 -12.87 -1.05
N SER A 183 -11.35 -11.99 -1.87
CA SER A 183 -10.23 -12.31 -2.76
C SER A 183 -8.89 -12.28 -2.00
N PRO A 184 -8.10 -13.38 -1.97
CA PRO A 184 -6.81 -13.41 -1.27
C PRO A 184 -5.81 -12.32 -1.73
N GLY A 185 -5.77 -12.03 -3.03
CA GLY A 185 -4.89 -11.00 -3.58
C GLY A 185 -5.30 -9.58 -3.15
N HIS A 186 -6.58 -9.26 -3.27
CA HIS A 186 -7.09 -7.95 -2.86
C HIS A 186 -7.05 -7.75 -1.34
N ARG A 187 -7.34 -8.81 -0.58
CA ARG A 187 -7.22 -8.83 0.88
C ARG A 187 -5.79 -8.54 1.32
N LYS A 188 -4.79 -9.12 0.63
CA LYS A 188 -3.37 -8.85 0.90
C LYS A 188 -3.05 -7.37 0.73
N ASN A 189 -3.51 -6.74 -0.36
CA ASN A 189 -3.28 -5.31 -0.60
C ASN A 189 -3.95 -4.44 0.48
N LEU A 190 -5.24 -4.69 0.76
CA LEU A 190 -6.02 -3.90 1.72
C LEU A 190 -5.48 -4.02 3.17
N LEU A 191 -4.95 -5.17 3.54
CA LEU A 191 -4.45 -5.46 4.88
C LEU A 191 -2.91 -5.42 4.96
N ASP A 192 -2.24 -4.85 3.97
CA ASP A 192 -0.79 -4.64 4.05
C ASP A 192 -0.50 -3.64 5.19
N PRO A 193 0.34 -3.99 6.18
CA PRO A 193 0.68 -3.07 7.27
C PRO A 193 1.48 -1.85 6.82
N ASN A 194 2.14 -1.91 5.65
CA ASN A 194 3.02 -0.84 5.19
C ASN A 194 2.26 0.29 4.48
N ILE A 195 1.08 0.03 3.92
CA ILE A 195 0.31 1.08 3.24
C ILE A 195 -0.19 2.12 4.24
N THR A 196 -0.02 3.40 3.89
CA THR A 196 -0.31 4.55 4.76
C THR A 196 -1.45 5.40 4.20
N THR A 197 -1.62 5.40 2.89
CA THR A 197 -2.51 6.32 2.17
C THR A 197 -3.29 5.56 1.10
N ALA A 198 -4.53 5.95 0.84
CA ALA A 198 -5.35 5.43 -0.23
C ALA A 198 -6.04 6.55 -1.02
N GLY A 199 -6.37 6.25 -2.27
CA GLY A 199 -7.29 7.03 -3.09
C GLY A 199 -8.30 6.08 -3.71
N ILE A 200 -9.58 6.40 -3.54
CA ILE A 200 -10.70 5.63 -4.09
C ILE A 200 -11.30 6.44 -5.23
N GLY A 201 -11.54 5.79 -6.36
CA GLY A 201 -12.15 6.44 -7.52
C GLY A 201 -13.22 5.56 -8.14
N ILE A 202 -14.42 6.12 -8.29
CA ILE A 202 -15.58 5.40 -8.80
C ILE A 202 -16.07 6.02 -10.11
N TYR A 203 -16.27 5.18 -11.13
CA TYR A 203 -16.92 5.60 -12.36
C TYR A 203 -18.08 4.67 -12.69
N CYS A 204 -19.28 5.24 -12.80
CA CYS A 204 -20.50 4.53 -13.14
C CYS A 204 -21.12 5.13 -14.41
N GLN A 205 -21.34 4.30 -15.42
CA GLN A 205 -22.09 4.65 -16.60
C GLN A 205 -23.02 3.48 -16.96
N ASP A 206 -24.25 3.81 -17.32
CA ASP A 206 -25.34 2.86 -17.53
C ASP A 206 -25.50 1.94 -16.31
N ARG A 207 -25.44 0.62 -16.53
CA ARG A 207 -25.57 -0.41 -15.50
C ARG A 207 -24.24 -0.85 -14.91
N LYS A 208 -23.12 -0.23 -15.31
CA LYS A 208 -21.76 -0.65 -14.95
C LYS A 208 -21.13 0.34 -13.99
N CYS A 209 -20.58 -0.15 -12.88
CA CYS A 209 -19.73 0.62 -11.98
C CYS A 209 -18.37 -0.05 -11.84
N TYR A 210 -17.32 0.77 -11.90
CA TYR A 210 -15.94 0.40 -11.63
C TYR A 210 -15.47 1.18 -10.40
N VAL A 211 -14.93 0.47 -9.43
CA VAL A 211 -14.36 1.03 -8.20
C VAL A 211 -12.89 0.63 -8.17
N THR A 212 -12.02 1.62 -8.11
CA THR A 212 -10.58 1.43 -7.97
C THR A 212 -10.13 2.00 -6.63
N ALA A 213 -9.42 1.22 -5.83
CA ALA A 213 -8.72 1.68 -4.64
C ALA A 213 -7.21 1.51 -4.85
N ASN A 214 -6.53 2.64 -5.02
CA ASN A 214 -5.07 2.71 -5.06
C ASN A 214 -4.54 2.93 -3.65
N HIS A 215 -3.52 2.18 -3.26
CA HIS A 215 -2.85 2.30 -1.98
C HIS A 215 -1.38 2.63 -2.21
N ILE A 216 -0.81 3.49 -1.36
CA ILE A 216 0.63 3.75 -1.33
C ILE A 216 1.17 3.61 0.08
N CYS A 217 2.47 3.37 0.18
CA CYS A 217 3.23 3.59 1.40
C CYS A 217 4.20 4.75 1.24
N THR A 218 4.29 5.56 2.29
CA THR A 218 5.16 6.73 2.39
C THR A 218 6.07 6.65 3.61
N LYS A 219 6.01 5.55 4.36
CA LYS A 219 6.82 5.34 5.56
C LYS A 219 7.70 4.12 5.39
N THR A 220 8.91 4.20 5.91
CA THR A 220 9.80 3.06 6.11
C THR A 220 10.51 3.18 7.45
N ALA A 221 10.92 2.06 8.00
CA ALA A 221 11.70 2.01 9.22
C ALA A 221 12.85 1.01 9.07
N LEU A 222 13.98 1.35 9.68
CA LEU A 222 15.18 0.54 9.72
C LEU A 222 15.69 0.47 11.16
N GLN A 223 16.25 -0.67 11.54
CA GLN A 223 16.97 -0.87 12.79
C GLN A 223 18.25 -1.63 12.50
N GLU A 224 19.39 -1.15 13.00
CA GLU A 224 20.70 -1.76 12.76
C GLU A 224 21.59 -1.68 14.02
N GLU A 225 22.41 -2.71 14.20
CA GLU A 225 23.45 -2.72 15.23
C GLU A 225 24.68 -1.94 14.75
N LEU A 226 25.16 -1.04 15.60
CA LEU A 226 26.32 -0.20 15.36
C LEU A 226 27.54 -0.73 16.12
N GLN A 227 28.71 -0.68 15.48
CA GLN A 227 30.00 -0.93 16.11
C GLN A 227 30.92 0.26 15.88
N ASP A 228 31.65 0.65 16.93
CA ASP A 228 32.45 1.88 17.00
C ASP A 228 33.53 2.01 15.91
N ARG A 229 34.03 0.88 15.41
CA ARG A 229 35.05 0.81 14.37
C ARG A 229 34.53 0.97 12.94
N TYR A 230 33.22 1.13 12.74
CA TYR A 230 32.62 1.26 11.42
C TYR A 230 31.91 2.59 11.23
N VAL A 231 31.89 3.01 9.96
CA VAL A 231 31.08 4.10 9.48
C VAL A 231 29.96 3.49 8.66
N TYR A 232 28.74 3.97 8.85
CA TYR A 232 27.55 3.44 8.21
C TYR A 232 27.00 4.44 7.20
N PHE A 233 26.40 3.93 6.13
CA PHE A 233 25.67 4.70 5.15
C PHE A 233 24.26 4.12 5.00
N PHE A 234 23.26 4.93 5.28
CA PHE A 234 21.86 4.59 5.09
C PHE A 234 21.30 5.43 3.95
N SER A 235 20.76 4.79 2.91
CA SER A 235 20.08 5.54 1.85
C SER A 235 18.83 6.20 2.41
N LEU A 236 18.70 7.51 2.19
CA LEU A 236 17.49 8.27 2.53
C LEU A 236 16.52 8.32 1.35
N TYR A 237 16.92 7.83 0.18
CA TYR A 237 16.12 7.79 -1.03
C TYR A 237 16.35 6.46 -1.74
N PRO A 238 15.39 5.51 -1.71
CA PRO A 238 15.57 4.22 -2.35
C PRO A 238 15.84 4.37 -3.86
N GLU A 239 16.94 3.80 -4.33
CA GLU A 239 17.40 3.98 -5.72
C GLU A 239 16.50 3.25 -6.74
N GLU A 240 15.75 2.26 -6.27
CA GLU A 240 14.86 1.44 -7.08
C GLU A 240 13.55 2.17 -7.44
N ILE A 241 13.24 3.27 -6.75
CA ILE A 241 12.04 4.04 -7.01
C ILE A 241 12.24 4.84 -8.30
N ASN A 242 11.33 4.62 -9.26
CA ASN A 242 11.28 5.35 -10.53
C ASN A 242 10.63 6.73 -10.35
N PHE A 243 11.18 7.53 -9.44
CA PHE A 243 10.77 8.90 -9.16
C PHE A 243 12.04 9.74 -9.09
N ASN A 244 12.09 10.84 -9.85
CA ASN A 244 13.32 11.64 -10.00
C ASN A 244 13.17 13.07 -9.45
N THR A 245 12.08 13.31 -8.71
CA THR A 245 11.81 14.62 -8.09
C THR A 245 12.27 14.60 -6.63
N LYS A 246 12.74 15.76 -6.17
CA LYS A 246 13.05 16.02 -4.76
C LYS A 246 11.82 15.79 -3.89
N VAL A 247 12.01 15.15 -2.74
CA VAL A 247 10.95 14.89 -1.77
C VAL A 247 11.38 15.33 -0.40
N MET A 248 10.41 15.69 0.44
CA MET A 248 10.67 15.96 1.83
C MET A 248 10.72 14.62 2.58
N ALA A 249 11.86 14.32 3.20
CA ALA A 249 12.01 13.19 4.10
C ALA A 249 12.04 13.69 5.54
N ASN A 250 11.03 13.29 6.31
CA ASN A 250 10.99 13.49 7.75
C ASN A 250 11.64 12.29 8.41
N PHE A 251 12.64 12.50 9.24
CA PHE A 251 13.33 11.43 9.97
C PHE A 251 13.12 11.57 11.48
N ASP A 252 12.74 10.47 12.11
CA ASP A 252 12.81 10.27 13.55
C ASP A 252 13.83 9.16 13.81
N LEU A 253 14.98 9.55 14.34
CA LEU A 253 16.13 8.69 14.58
C LEU A 253 16.40 8.62 16.07
N SER A 254 16.60 7.42 16.59
CA SER A 254 17.07 7.19 17.96
C SER A 254 18.27 6.25 17.98
N LEU A 255 19.17 6.49 18.91
CA LEU A 255 20.40 5.74 19.11
C LEU A 255 20.53 5.32 20.58
N THR A 256 21.17 4.17 20.82
CA THR A 256 21.59 3.76 22.17
C THR A 256 23.03 4.17 22.50
N THR A 257 23.71 4.80 21.54
CA THR A 257 25.05 5.40 21.66
C THR A 257 25.04 6.83 21.11
N ARG A 258 26.04 7.63 21.46
CA ARG A 258 26.27 8.93 20.81
C ARG A 258 26.84 8.72 19.42
N ALA A 259 26.49 9.57 18.46
CA ALA A 259 27.04 9.52 17.12
C ALA A 259 27.11 10.91 16.47
N ASP A 260 28.04 11.04 15.54
CA ASP A 260 28.02 12.12 14.56
C ASP A 260 27.27 11.66 13.31
N LEU A 261 26.37 12.50 12.81
CA LEU A 261 25.45 12.23 11.72
C LEU A 261 25.62 13.27 10.62
N TYR A 262 25.71 12.81 9.37
CA TYR A 262 25.87 13.69 8.21
C TYR A 262 24.89 13.30 7.11
N ILE A 263 24.14 14.28 6.61
CA ILE A 263 23.31 14.10 5.42
C ILE A 263 24.19 14.39 4.20
N VAL A 264 24.51 13.35 3.45
CA VAL A 264 25.43 13.41 2.30
C VAL A 264 24.66 13.27 0.97
N PRO A 265 25.11 13.94 -0.11
CA PRO A 265 24.42 13.93 -1.40
C PRO A 265 24.42 12.57 -2.11
N ASP A 266 25.42 11.75 -1.84
CA ASP A 266 25.60 10.45 -2.50
C ASP A 266 26.47 9.51 -1.65
N LYS A 267 26.47 8.24 -2.05
CA LYS A 267 27.33 7.20 -1.47
C LYS A 267 28.83 7.46 -1.70
N GLU A 268 29.21 8.25 -2.71
CA GLU A 268 30.61 8.58 -2.97
C GLU A 268 31.21 9.38 -1.82
N GLN A 269 30.44 10.26 -1.17
CA GLN A 269 30.91 10.99 0.01
C GLN A 269 31.27 10.08 1.18
N TYR A 270 30.50 9.01 1.39
CA TYR A 270 30.83 7.98 2.38
C TYR A 270 32.15 7.28 2.04
N LEU A 271 32.35 6.91 0.77
CA LEU A 271 33.59 6.27 0.32
C LEU A 271 34.79 7.22 0.46
N ASN A 272 34.63 8.49 0.10
CA ASN A 272 35.67 9.51 0.24
C ASN A 272 36.05 9.75 1.71
N TYR A 273 35.08 9.73 2.63
CA TYR A 273 35.36 9.81 4.06
C TYR A 273 36.21 8.62 4.53
N VAL A 274 35.80 7.40 4.19
CA VAL A 274 36.53 6.19 4.59
C VAL A 274 37.95 6.17 4.03
N ASP A 275 38.15 6.60 2.78
CA ASP A 275 39.44 6.51 2.09
C ASP A 275 40.39 7.69 2.41
N ARG A 276 39.85 8.91 2.52
CA ARG A 276 40.65 10.15 2.53
C ARG A 276 40.29 11.13 3.65
N GLN A 277 39.25 10.84 4.44
CA GLN A 277 38.71 11.76 5.44
C GLN A 277 38.21 13.08 4.84
N GLU A 278 37.82 13.07 3.56
CA GLU A 278 37.27 14.21 2.82
C GLU A 278 35.85 13.85 2.37
N TYR A 279 34.88 14.75 2.56
CA TYR A 279 33.50 14.52 2.15
C TYR A 279 32.72 15.83 2.14
N LEU A 280 31.66 15.86 1.34
CA LEU A 280 30.65 16.92 1.36
C LEU A 280 29.43 16.47 2.15
N PHE A 281 28.83 17.39 2.90
CA PHE A 281 27.57 17.18 3.58
C PHE A 281 26.67 18.39 3.38
N SER A 282 25.36 18.14 3.36
CA SER A 282 24.32 19.17 3.32
C SER A 282 23.87 19.61 4.71
N LYS A 283 23.98 18.71 5.70
CA LYS A 283 23.61 18.95 7.09
C LYS A 283 24.41 18.03 8.01
N GLN A 284 24.68 18.48 9.23
CA GLN A 284 25.40 17.69 10.23
C GLN A 284 24.74 17.82 11.62
N TYR A 285 24.90 16.78 12.42
CA TYR A 285 24.49 16.72 13.83
C TYR A 285 25.59 16.01 14.59
N LEU A 286 26.13 16.64 15.62
CA LEU A 286 27.31 16.14 16.34
C LEU A 286 26.92 15.71 17.75
N ASP A 287 27.51 14.61 18.21
CA ASP A 287 27.35 14.06 19.56
C ASP A 287 25.86 13.90 20.00
N VAL A 288 25.05 13.30 19.14
CA VAL A 288 23.60 13.13 19.37
C VAL A 288 23.23 11.69 19.72
N GLU A 289 22.17 11.53 20.52
CA GLU A 289 21.51 10.25 20.83
C GLU A 289 20.25 10.02 19.98
N GLY A 290 19.92 10.95 19.10
CA GLY A 290 18.73 10.92 18.27
C GLY A 290 18.42 12.28 17.69
N ILE A 291 17.68 12.31 16.59
CA ILE A 291 17.26 13.53 15.91
C ILE A 291 15.85 13.39 15.36
N ARG A 292 15.12 14.51 15.35
CA ARG A 292 13.89 14.68 14.58
C ARG A 292 14.04 15.89 13.70
N ASP A 293 14.00 15.70 12.41
CA ASP A 293 14.18 16.78 11.46
C ASP A 293 13.61 16.43 10.09
N THR A 294 13.60 17.41 9.20
CA THR A 294 13.12 17.27 7.84
C THR A 294 14.18 17.77 6.87
N VAL A 295 14.47 16.98 5.83
CA VAL A 295 15.37 17.39 4.76
C VAL A 295 14.77 17.12 3.40
N VAL A 296 15.13 17.98 2.44
CA VAL A 296 14.87 17.73 1.02
C VAL A 296 15.91 16.73 0.55
N VAL A 297 15.46 15.57 0.06
CA VAL A 297 16.32 14.52 -0.49
C VAL A 297 15.97 14.27 -1.95
N GLU A 298 16.98 13.86 -2.71
CA GLU A 298 16.84 13.29 -4.04
C GLU A 298 17.61 11.98 -4.13
N LYS A 299 17.44 11.29 -5.26
CA LYS A 299 18.09 10.01 -5.51
C LYS A 299 19.61 10.11 -5.27
N GLY A 300 20.12 9.20 -4.45
CA GLY A 300 21.53 9.16 -4.02
C GLY A 300 21.75 9.66 -2.60
N TYR A 301 20.91 10.58 -2.09
CA TYR A 301 21.10 11.14 -0.75
C TYR A 301 21.09 10.05 0.33
N GLY A 302 21.99 10.20 1.31
CA GLY A 302 22.12 9.26 2.40
C GLY A 302 22.46 9.92 3.73
N LEU A 303 22.31 9.12 4.78
CA LEU A 303 22.74 9.43 6.14
C LEU A 303 24.01 8.65 6.43
N MET A 304 25.11 9.36 6.62
CA MET A 304 26.35 8.81 7.15
C MET A 304 26.33 8.89 8.68
N VAL A 305 26.67 7.78 9.34
CA VAL A 305 26.65 7.66 10.81
C VAL A 305 28.00 7.18 11.31
N ILE A 306 28.56 7.91 12.27
CA ILE A 306 29.82 7.62 12.94
C ILE A 306 29.52 7.44 14.44
N PRO A 307 29.38 6.21 14.93
CA PRO A 307 29.09 5.94 16.34
C PRO A 307 30.31 6.17 17.24
N SER A 308 30.08 6.67 18.44
CA SER A 308 31.12 6.85 19.47
C SER A 308 31.41 5.56 20.27
N SER A 309 30.49 4.59 20.26
CA SER A 309 30.65 3.26 20.86
C SER A 309 29.74 2.25 20.14
N ASP A 310 29.88 0.97 20.46
CA ASP A 310 28.88 -0.04 20.08
C ASP A 310 27.49 0.38 20.58
N GLY A 311 26.46 0.07 19.80
CA GLY A 311 25.08 0.48 20.07
C GLY A 311 24.09 0.00 19.01
N GLU A 312 22.95 0.67 18.93
CA GLU A 312 21.88 0.41 17.97
C GLU A 312 21.36 1.75 17.45
N ILE A 313 20.99 1.77 16.17
CA ILE A 313 20.26 2.88 15.54
C ILE A 313 18.88 2.39 15.11
N ARG A 314 17.87 3.25 15.30
CA ARG A 314 16.55 3.10 14.69
C ARG A 314 16.23 4.36 13.91
N ILE A 315 15.81 4.19 12.66
CA ILE A 315 15.46 5.28 11.76
C ILE A 315 14.03 5.05 11.29
N GLN A 316 13.16 6.03 11.48
CA GLN A 316 11.85 6.09 10.84
C GLN A 316 11.87 7.21 9.82
N LEU A 317 11.48 6.91 8.58
CA LEU A 317 11.39 7.87 7.49
C LEU A 317 9.94 7.99 7.03
N GLU A 318 9.47 9.21 6.87
CA GLU A 318 8.19 9.54 6.26
C GLU A 318 8.38 10.57 5.15
N TYR A 319 7.94 10.21 3.95
CA TYR A 319 8.05 11.01 2.74
C TYR A 319 6.74 11.76 2.46
N SER A 320 6.85 13.01 2.01
CA SER A 320 5.71 13.86 1.63
C SER A 320 5.96 14.70 0.39
#